data_AF-A0A5J4U8Q3-F1
#
_entry.id   AF-A0A5J4U8Q3-F1
#
_cell.length_a   1.000
_cell.length_b   1.000
_cell.length_c   1.000
_cell.angle_alpha   90.00
_cell.angle_beta   90.00
_cell.angle_gamma   90.00
#
_symmetry.space_group_name_H-M   'P 1'
#
loop_
_entity.id
_entity.type
_entity.pdbx_description
1 polymer ?
#
loop_
_entity_poly.entity_id
_entity_poly.type
_entity_poly.pdbx_seq_one_letter_code
_entity_poly.pdbx_strand_id
1 'polypeptide(L)'
;MTLISDEGYQLLRKDITGGISKVMHRYNIASETRINYFEYDKENKCVYSIDSDYVQTHIVQLDFHSQYPSVMSGEPNALNPYTCNTIYIPAQLIEKITEQNKCRQLIYDANRFSSDKLVVDQMYLFVAEMKGHIDENYLNEVIIWAPTLKNIDIKTNKETIGEFMYNHLVEHKLPHDIMERKLTNLFDSMNQVMSFNNYYLWLLIDSCHFIIDEIVSIATFTKHTKFNSFVKEFMSIRQQAKDDHNDGLAQFAKIVLNSAFGGDALNSEKYANTKLLSSERTFLQHMMSGFINSTELNDNLYAVQVDKENYHCNTCLQVAYFVLDSAKFWYSNFIYNFVYKAYVMNRMHFIQYDTDSLTWAISGDSNRGPEQLFEAVIKDQQFYDRYKDSVFTDNRKKQILHLGVEKYGLNCIALSPKNYIINNEIVLKGVILDQNPQINEQTFIDCINKGTVTTDVNTTLAQHRGVMSRLQMNRNAITGSMTKMIVLQNQSCLPFISNIRADIYFIKQ
;
A
#
# COMPACT_ATOMS: atom_id res chain seq x y z
N MET A 1 -15.28 -22.48 -3.18
CA MET A 1 -15.81 -21.11 -3.01
C MET A 1 -15.27 -20.26 -4.14
N THR A 2 -15.74 -20.51 -5.36
CA THR A 2 -15.41 -19.67 -6.52
C THR A 2 -16.58 -18.75 -6.81
N LEU A 3 -16.30 -17.58 -7.37
CA LEU A 3 -17.36 -16.70 -7.88
C LEU A 3 -18.13 -17.43 -8.98
N ILE A 4 -19.44 -17.27 -8.98
CA ILE A 4 -20.35 -17.88 -9.98
C ILE A 4 -20.94 -16.83 -10.93
N SER A 5 -20.46 -15.58 -10.86
CA SER A 5 -21.01 -14.43 -11.57
C SER A 5 -19.87 -13.59 -12.15
N ASP A 6 -19.99 -13.26 -13.44
CA ASP A 6 -19.08 -12.36 -14.15
C ASP A 6 -19.09 -10.95 -13.56
N GLU A 7 -20.27 -10.46 -13.13
CA GLU A 7 -20.37 -9.15 -12.48
C GLU A 7 -19.59 -9.12 -11.16
N GLY A 8 -19.68 -10.17 -10.35
CA GLY A 8 -18.89 -10.31 -9.13
C GLY A 8 -17.39 -10.36 -9.42
N TYR A 9 -16.99 -11.02 -10.50
CA TYR A 9 -15.60 -11.04 -10.95
C TYR A 9 -15.11 -9.64 -11.33
N GLN A 10 -15.85 -8.92 -12.18
CA GLN A 10 -15.45 -7.58 -12.64
C GLN A 10 -15.35 -6.58 -11.50
N LEU A 11 -16.33 -6.59 -10.58
CA LEU A 11 -16.34 -5.73 -9.38
C LEU A 11 -15.05 -5.90 -8.56
N LEU A 12 -14.69 -7.15 -8.25
CA LEU A 12 -13.55 -7.44 -7.39
C LEU A 12 -12.23 -7.27 -8.13
N ARG A 13 -12.16 -7.67 -9.41
CA ARG A 13 -10.91 -7.66 -10.18
C ARG A 13 -10.39 -6.25 -10.42
N LYS A 14 -11.27 -5.27 -10.67
CA LYS A 14 -10.86 -3.90 -11.02
C LYS A 14 -10.01 -3.23 -9.93
N ASP A 15 -10.25 -3.59 -8.68
CA ASP A 15 -9.68 -2.95 -7.49
C ASP A 15 -8.72 -3.87 -6.70
N ILE A 16 -8.34 -5.02 -7.27
CA ILE A 16 -7.18 -5.79 -6.80
C ILE A 16 -5.91 -5.06 -7.22
N THR A 17 -5.38 -4.29 -6.29
CA THR A 17 -4.18 -3.47 -6.46
C THR A 17 -3.03 -4.05 -5.65
N GLY A 18 -1.80 -3.95 -6.16
CA GLY A 18 -0.61 -4.39 -5.45
C GLY A 18 -0.35 -3.61 -4.14
N GLY A 19 0.71 -4.02 -3.44
CA GLY A 19 1.11 -3.43 -2.16
C GLY A 19 1.32 -1.93 -2.22
N ILE A 20 0.93 -1.26 -1.14
CA ILE A 20 1.00 0.18 -1.04
C ILE A 20 2.42 0.66 -0.77
N SER A 21 2.87 1.73 -1.42
CA SER A 21 4.16 2.34 -1.06
C SER A 21 4.23 3.81 -1.44
N LYS A 22 4.68 4.63 -0.49
CA LYS A 22 4.61 6.09 -0.51
C LYS A 22 5.69 6.74 0.34
N VAL A 23 5.95 8.01 0.01
CA VAL A 23 6.78 8.94 0.76
C VAL A 23 5.95 10.18 1.03
N MET A 24 5.96 10.64 2.28
CA MET A 24 5.29 11.84 2.79
C MET A 24 6.31 12.95 3.12
N HIS A 25 7.57 12.61 3.41
CA HIS A 25 8.63 13.58 3.61
C HIS A 25 9.97 13.01 3.14
N ARG A 26 10.67 13.69 2.22
CA ARG A 26 11.81 13.08 1.50
C ARG A 26 13.15 13.21 2.21
N TYR A 27 13.30 14.19 3.10
CA TYR A 27 14.57 14.50 3.77
C TYR A 27 14.38 14.61 5.28
N ASN A 28 14.99 13.71 6.06
CA ASN A 28 14.73 13.61 7.50
C ASN A 28 16.02 13.29 8.25
N ILE A 29 16.71 14.32 8.73
CA ILE A 29 17.99 14.23 9.43
C ILE A 29 17.83 14.72 10.87
N ALA A 30 18.34 13.94 11.82
CA ALA A 30 18.30 14.29 13.23
C ALA A 30 19.03 15.62 13.51
N SER A 31 18.48 16.43 14.40
CA SER A 31 18.98 17.77 14.78
C SER A 31 18.93 18.83 13.68
N GLU A 32 18.44 18.50 12.49
CA GLU A 32 18.35 19.42 11.34
C GLU A 32 16.91 19.59 10.87
N THR A 33 16.21 18.49 10.60
CA THR A 33 14.86 18.53 10.06
C THR A 33 13.84 18.92 11.14
N ARG A 34 13.01 19.91 10.86
CA ARG A 34 11.84 20.25 11.70
C ARG A 34 10.70 19.28 11.45
N ILE A 35 9.90 19.02 12.47
CA ILE A 35 8.69 18.20 12.32
C ILE A 35 7.70 18.99 11.46
N ASN A 36 7.24 18.37 10.38
CA ASN A 36 6.36 18.98 9.39
C ASN A 36 4.91 18.51 9.56
N TYR A 37 3.95 19.41 9.39
CA TYR A 37 2.53 19.07 9.34
C TYR A 37 1.82 19.87 8.24
N PHE A 38 0.59 19.46 7.94
CA PHE A 38 -0.23 20.09 6.90
C PHE A 38 -1.47 20.75 7.50
N GLU A 39 -1.87 21.87 6.91
CA GLU A 39 -3.09 22.60 7.26
C GLU A 39 -3.83 22.98 5.98
N TYR A 40 -5.08 22.57 5.84
CA TYR A 40 -6.01 23.01 4.84
C TYR A 40 -6.75 24.26 5.33
N ASP A 41 -6.60 25.34 4.58
CA ASP A 41 -7.35 26.58 4.76
C ASP A 41 -8.62 26.51 3.92
N LYS A 42 -9.75 26.40 4.62
CA LYS A 42 -11.07 26.27 4.02
C LYS A 42 -11.54 27.56 3.31
N GLU A 43 -11.15 28.73 3.81
CA GLU A 43 -11.59 30.01 3.24
C GLU A 43 -10.92 30.25 1.88
N ASN A 44 -9.62 29.99 1.82
CA ASN A 44 -8.81 30.22 0.62
C ASN A 44 -8.69 28.97 -0.27
N LYS A 45 -9.15 27.80 0.20
CA LYS A 45 -9.06 26.49 -0.46
C LYS A 45 -7.63 26.11 -0.85
N CYS A 46 -6.69 26.41 0.02
CA CYS A 46 -5.27 26.12 -0.17
C CYS A 46 -4.74 25.22 0.93
N VAL A 47 -3.56 24.62 0.70
CA VAL A 47 -2.90 23.75 1.67
C VAL A 47 -1.56 24.34 2.04
N TYR A 48 -1.26 24.39 3.32
CA TYR A 48 0.02 24.81 3.87
C TYR A 48 0.80 23.60 4.38
N SER A 49 2.07 23.52 4.00
CA SER A 49 3.08 22.73 4.69
C SER A 49 3.80 23.63 5.68
N ILE A 50 3.79 23.24 6.96
CA ILE A 50 4.27 24.04 8.07
C ILE A 50 5.35 23.26 8.82
N ASP A 51 6.52 23.87 8.95
CA ASP A 51 7.59 23.35 9.80
C ASP A 51 7.36 23.85 11.23
N SER A 52 7.25 22.93 12.18
CA SER A 52 7.07 23.27 13.59
C SER A 52 8.38 23.74 14.25
N ASP A 53 8.26 24.19 15.50
CA ASP A 53 9.42 24.46 16.36
C ASP A 53 10.13 23.21 16.88
N TYR A 54 9.53 22.04 16.68
CA TYR A 54 10.10 20.77 17.10
C TYR A 54 11.10 20.27 16.07
N VAL A 55 12.32 19.98 16.52
CA VAL A 55 13.37 19.40 15.68
C VAL A 55 13.37 17.88 15.85
N GLN A 56 13.47 17.15 14.74
CA GLN A 56 13.60 15.71 14.73
C GLN A 56 14.83 15.28 15.53
N THR A 57 14.66 14.28 16.39
CA THR A 57 15.74 13.65 17.15
C THR A 57 16.14 12.31 16.55
N HIS A 58 15.16 11.55 16.05
CA HIS A 58 15.37 10.21 15.52
C HIS A 58 14.20 9.79 14.62
N ILE A 59 14.35 8.63 13.99
CA ILE A 59 13.32 7.98 13.17
C ILE A 59 13.03 6.58 13.72
N VAL A 60 11.79 6.12 13.55
CA VAL A 60 11.36 4.76 13.91
C VAL A 60 10.59 4.14 12.75
N GLN A 61 11.01 2.95 12.32
CA GLN A 61 10.31 2.12 11.35
C GLN A 61 9.64 0.94 12.05
N LEU A 62 8.34 0.84 11.87
CA LEU A 62 7.49 -0.25 12.34
C LEU A 62 7.28 -1.27 11.22
N ASP A 63 7.24 -2.55 11.55
CA ASP A 63 6.86 -3.69 10.69
C ASP A 63 5.53 -4.29 11.17
N PHE A 64 4.54 -4.35 10.29
CA PHE A 64 3.25 -4.99 10.49
C PHE A 64 3.42 -6.49 10.26
N HIS A 65 3.36 -7.26 11.34
CA HIS A 65 3.71 -8.67 11.30
C HIS A 65 2.80 -9.46 10.38
N SER A 66 3.37 -9.92 9.25
CA SER A 66 2.69 -10.77 8.27
C SER A 66 1.33 -10.18 7.89
N GLN A 67 1.30 -8.91 7.51
CA GLN A 67 0.06 -8.12 7.43
C GLN A 67 -1.09 -8.83 6.71
N TYR A 68 -0.85 -9.37 5.51
CA TYR A 68 -1.89 -10.07 4.73
C TYR A 68 -2.42 -11.33 5.43
N PRO A 69 -1.57 -12.29 5.87
CA PRO A 69 -2.01 -13.38 6.73
C PRO A 69 -2.74 -12.92 8.00
N SER A 70 -2.30 -11.84 8.62
CA SER A 70 -2.87 -11.33 9.87
C SER A 70 -4.33 -10.91 9.70
N VAL A 71 -4.67 -10.19 8.62
CA VAL A 71 -6.06 -9.75 8.38
C VAL A 71 -7.00 -10.87 7.94
N MET A 72 -6.49 -12.00 7.43
CA MET A 72 -7.30 -13.19 7.14
C MET A 72 -7.35 -14.21 8.27
N SER A 73 -6.63 -13.99 9.36
CA SER A 73 -6.56 -14.94 10.47
C SER A 73 -7.90 -15.15 11.17
N GLY A 74 -8.75 -14.13 11.23
CA GLY A 74 -9.95 -14.15 12.08
C GLY A 74 -9.63 -14.11 13.58
N GLU A 75 -8.43 -13.69 13.98
CA GLU A 75 -8.13 -13.37 15.37
C GLU A 75 -8.76 -12.02 15.75
N PRO A 76 -9.27 -11.88 16.99
CA PRO A 76 -9.76 -10.61 17.47
C PRO A 76 -8.61 -9.63 17.77
N ASN A 77 -8.82 -8.34 17.54
CA ASN A 77 -7.91 -7.28 17.96
C ASN A 77 -8.68 -6.13 18.63
N ALA A 78 -8.23 -5.69 19.81
CA ALA A 78 -8.93 -4.69 20.61
C ALA A 78 -9.09 -3.31 19.93
N LEU A 79 -8.27 -2.99 18.93
CA LEU A 79 -8.42 -1.77 18.14
C LEU A 79 -9.51 -1.87 17.06
N ASN A 80 -9.98 -3.06 16.70
CA ASN A 80 -11.06 -3.22 15.75
C ASN A 80 -12.40 -3.08 16.49
N PRO A 81 -13.19 -2.02 16.25
CA PRO A 81 -14.48 -1.84 16.92
C PRO A 81 -15.59 -2.69 16.29
N TYR A 82 -15.32 -3.39 15.17
CA TYR A 82 -16.33 -4.05 14.37
C TYR A 82 -16.39 -5.55 14.61
N THR A 83 -17.62 -6.08 14.55
CA THR A 83 -17.95 -7.50 14.46
C THR A 83 -17.22 -8.37 15.48
N CYS A 84 -17.43 -8.09 16.78
CA CYS A 84 -16.72 -8.75 17.87
C CYS A 84 -15.19 -8.69 17.72
N ASN A 85 -14.67 -7.53 17.34
CA ASN A 85 -13.25 -7.24 17.17
C ASN A 85 -12.55 -8.11 16.12
N THR A 86 -13.29 -8.83 15.29
CA THR A 86 -12.77 -9.87 14.40
C THR A 86 -12.94 -9.47 12.93
N ILE A 87 -11.88 -9.57 12.13
CA ILE A 87 -11.97 -9.42 10.68
C ILE A 87 -12.34 -10.78 10.09
N TYR A 88 -13.53 -10.88 9.51
CA TYR A 88 -14.00 -12.08 8.80
C TYR A 88 -13.64 -12.03 7.31
N ILE A 89 -13.50 -13.21 6.70
CA ILE A 89 -13.20 -13.38 5.28
C ILE A 89 -14.45 -13.86 4.51
N PRO A 90 -14.67 -13.37 3.27
CA PRO A 90 -15.81 -13.75 2.46
C PRO A 90 -15.73 -15.20 1.98
N ALA A 91 -16.89 -15.84 1.95
CA ALA A 91 -17.11 -17.16 1.35
C ALA A 91 -17.88 -17.02 0.02
N GLN A 92 -19.18 -17.25 0.06
CA GLN A 92 -20.05 -17.29 -1.12
C GLN A 92 -20.67 -15.92 -1.38
N LEU A 93 -20.58 -15.44 -2.62
CA LEU A 93 -21.37 -14.30 -3.10
C LEU A 93 -22.86 -14.68 -3.09
N ILE A 94 -23.67 -13.90 -2.39
CA ILE A 94 -25.12 -14.14 -2.24
C ILE A 94 -25.90 -13.36 -3.29
N GLU A 95 -25.81 -12.03 -3.23
CA GLU A 95 -26.54 -11.15 -4.14
C GLU A 95 -25.80 -9.84 -4.38
N LYS A 96 -26.18 -9.15 -5.46
CA LYS A 96 -25.81 -7.77 -5.73
C LYS A 96 -27.06 -6.90 -5.64
N ILE A 97 -26.98 -5.86 -4.81
CA ILE A 97 -28.09 -4.99 -4.46
C ILE A 97 -27.81 -3.61 -5.06
N THR A 98 -28.80 -3.03 -5.74
CA THR A 98 -28.75 -1.65 -6.28
C THR A 98 -29.80 -0.75 -5.64
N GLU A 99 -30.72 -1.32 -4.85
CA GLU A 99 -31.75 -0.58 -4.14
C GLU A 99 -31.14 0.24 -3.00
N GLN A 100 -31.21 1.57 -3.14
CA GLN A 100 -30.52 2.52 -2.25
C GLN A 100 -30.85 2.36 -0.76
N ASN A 101 -32.11 2.11 -0.42
CA ASN A 101 -32.53 1.97 0.97
C ASN A 101 -31.93 0.70 1.61
N LYS A 102 -31.99 -0.43 0.90
CA LYS A 102 -31.40 -1.70 1.35
C LYS A 102 -29.87 -1.57 1.44
N CYS A 103 -29.24 -0.89 0.48
CA CYS A 103 -27.80 -0.61 0.52
C CYS A 103 -27.40 0.21 1.76
N ARG A 104 -28.12 1.31 2.03
CA ARG A 104 -27.86 2.16 3.20
C ARG A 104 -28.08 1.40 4.51
N GLN A 105 -29.13 0.58 4.60
CA GLN A 105 -29.38 -0.26 5.77
C GLN A 105 -28.20 -1.21 6.06
N LEU A 106 -27.61 -1.83 5.03
CA LEU A 106 -26.44 -2.70 5.20
C LEU A 106 -25.18 -1.93 5.63
N ILE A 107 -24.92 -0.77 5.01
CA ILE A 107 -23.75 0.05 5.34
C ILE A 107 -23.84 0.56 6.78
N TYR A 108 -25.01 1.06 7.18
CA TYR A 108 -25.20 1.71 8.47
C TYR A 108 -25.77 0.79 9.55
N ASP A 109 -25.79 -0.52 9.33
CA ASP A 109 -26.26 -1.48 10.34
C ASP A 109 -25.50 -1.28 11.66
N ALA A 110 -26.24 -0.94 12.72
CA ALA A 110 -25.70 -0.69 14.05
C ALA A 110 -25.09 -1.97 14.67
N ASN A 111 -25.51 -3.15 14.20
CA ASN A 111 -24.96 -4.43 14.64
C ASN A 111 -23.47 -4.59 14.29
N ARG A 112 -22.91 -3.72 13.43
CA ARG A 112 -21.46 -3.71 13.16
C ARG A 112 -20.64 -3.51 14.43
N PHE A 113 -21.16 -2.81 15.43
CA PHE A 113 -20.51 -2.59 16.73
C PHE A 113 -20.88 -3.64 17.79
N SER A 114 -21.66 -4.65 17.43
CA SER A 114 -22.11 -5.65 18.39
C SER A 114 -20.94 -6.48 18.92
N SER A 115 -20.94 -6.70 20.23
CA SER A 115 -20.11 -7.69 20.91
C SER A 115 -20.80 -9.05 21.05
N ASP A 116 -22.07 -9.17 20.64
CA ASP A 116 -22.79 -10.43 20.62
C ASP A 116 -22.51 -11.20 19.33
N LYS A 117 -21.84 -12.34 19.48
CA LYS A 117 -21.49 -13.22 18.38
C LYS A 117 -22.70 -13.77 17.65
N LEU A 118 -23.84 -14.01 18.32
CA LEU A 118 -25.05 -14.50 17.67
C LEU A 118 -25.65 -13.47 16.72
N VAL A 119 -25.55 -12.19 17.08
CA VAL A 119 -25.94 -11.07 16.22
C VAL A 119 -24.97 -10.95 15.05
N VAL A 120 -23.67 -10.93 15.34
CA VAL A 120 -22.64 -10.82 14.30
C VAL A 120 -22.73 -11.98 13.32
N ASP A 121 -22.92 -13.22 13.75
CA ASP A 121 -22.97 -14.40 12.88
C ASP A 121 -24.11 -14.34 11.84
N GLN A 122 -25.16 -13.54 12.08
CA GLN A 122 -26.26 -13.31 11.12
C GLN A 122 -25.94 -12.22 10.07
N MET A 123 -24.92 -11.39 10.30
CA MET A 123 -24.54 -10.33 9.37
C MET A 123 -23.74 -10.86 8.18
N TYR A 124 -24.04 -10.37 6.98
CA TYR A 124 -23.23 -10.58 5.79
C TYR A 124 -22.01 -9.65 5.77
N LEU A 125 -20.94 -10.10 5.10
CA LEU A 125 -19.91 -9.19 4.63
C LEU A 125 -20.36 -8.55 3.33
N PHE A 126 -19.78 -7.41 2.98
CA PHE A 126 -20.11 -6.78 1.71
C PHE A 126 -18.94 -6.04 1.08
N VAL A 127 -19.06 -5.83 -0.23
CA VAL A 127 -18.27 -4.87 -1.01
C VAL A 127 -19.22 -3.85 -1.58
N ALA A 128 -19.01 -2.58 -1.21
CA ALA A 128 -19.79 -1.45 -1.70
C ALA A 128 -19.05 -0.78 -2.86
N GLU A 129 -19.75 -0.58 -3.97
CA GLU A 129 -19.30 0.20 -5.11
C GLU A 129 -19.94 1.59 -5.04
N MET A 130 -19.14 2.64 -4.86
CA MET A 130 -19.64 3.97 -4.49
C MET A 130 -18.67 5.11 -4.83
N LYS A 131 -19.19 6.34 -4.73
CA LYS A 131 -18.44 7.59 -4.65
C LYS A 131 -18.62 8.22 -3.28
N GLY A 132 -17.64 9.00 -2.85
CA GLY A 132 -17.73 9.74 -1.61
C GLY A 132 -16.51 10.61 -1.37
N HIS A 133 -16.58 11.41 -0.32
CA HIS A 133 -15.55 12.35 0.08
C HIS A 133 -15.50 12.51 1.60
N ILE A 134 -14.35 12.92 2.12
CA ILE A 134 -14.23 13.36 3.51
C ILE A 134 -14.92 14.72 3.63
N ASP A 135 -15.73 14.90 4.68
CA ASP A 135 -16.35 16.19 4.99
C ASP A 135 -15.27 17.28 5.12
N GLU A 136 -15.43 18.37 4.36
CA GLU A 136 -14.48 19.48 4.29
C GLU A 136 -14.12 20.05 5.68
N ASN A 137 -15.07 20.02 6.63
CA ASN A 137 -14.85 20.50 7.99
C ASN A 137 -13.83 19.67 8.78
N TYR A 138 -13.60 18.42 8.37
CA TYR A 138 -12.74 17.46 9.05
C TYR A 138 -11.47 17.13 8.25
N LEU A 139 -11.22 17.83 7.12
CA LEU A 139 -10.02 17.58 6.30
C LEU A 139 -8.74 17.70 7.12
N ASN A 140 -8.63 18.69 7.99
CA ASN A 140 -7.46 18.90 8.85
C ASN A 140 -7.21 17.75 9.85
N GLU A 141 -8.23 16.96 10.19
CA GLU A 141 -8.07 15.81 11.08
C GLU A 141 -7.42 14.62 10.36
N VAL A 142 -7.53 14.57 9.03
CA VAL A 142 -7.04 13.44 8.22
C VAL A 142 -5.97 13.84 7.20
N ILE A 143 -5.65 15.12 7.07
CA ILE A 143 -4.78 15.69 6.02
C ILE A 143 -3.39 15.06 5.98
N ILE A 144 -2.87 14.68 7.14
CA ILE A 144 -1.54 14.11 7.29
C ILE A 144 -1.42 12.75 6.58
N TRP A 145 -2.49 11.95 6.55
CA TRP A 145 -2.47 10.59 6.00
C TRP A 145 -3.30 10.41 4.73
N ALA A 146 -4.45 11.09 4.64
CA ALA A 146 -5.50 10.91 3.64
C ALA A 146 -5.96 9.43 3.53
N PRO A 147 -7.11 9.07 4.13
CA PRO A 147 -7.42 7.69 4.48
C PRO A 147 -7.81 6.80 3.30
N THR A 148 -8.11 7.36 2.12
CA THR A 148 -8.61 6.61 0.96
C THR A 148 -7.46 6.16 0.05
N LEU A 149 -7.22 4.85 -0.04
CA LEU A 149 -6.03 4.23 -0.61
C LEU A 149 -6.40 3.47 -1.89
N LYS A 150 -6.46 4.19 -3.02
CA LYS A 150 -6.99 3.67 -4.30
C LYS A 150 -6.11 4.04 -5.50
N ASN A 151 -6.23 3.25 -6.57
CA ASN A 151 -5.57 3.53 -7.84
C ASN A 151 -6.34 4.62 -8.59
N ILE A 152 -5.64 5.66 -9.02
CA ILE A 152 -6.18 6.68 -9.93
C ILE A 152 -5.23 6.90 -11.10
N ASP A 153 -5.76 7.48 -12.16
CA ASP A 153 -4.96 7.97 -13.27
C ASP A 153 -4.47 9.39 -12.95
N ILE A 154 -3.15 9.57 -12.99
CA ILE A 154 -2.48 10.83 -12.68
C ILE A 154 -1.80 11.30 -13.96
N LYS A 155 -2.07 12.54 -14.37
CA LYS A 155 -1.34 13.18 -15.45
C LYS A 155 -0.07 13.81 -14.89
N THR A 156 1.10 13.53 -15.47
CA THR A 156 2.39 14.07 -15.00
C THR A 156 2.71 15.46 -15.57
N ASN A 157 1.71 16.35 -15.58
CA ASN A 157 1.83 17.74 -16.02
C ASN A 157 1.99 18.70 -14.82
N LYS A 158 2.44 19.93 -15.10
CA LYS A 158 2.70 20.98 -14.11
C LYS A 158 1.53 21.21 -13.14
N GLU A 159 0.30 21.24 -13.65
CA GLU A 159 -0.90 21.54 -12.86
C GLU A 159 -1.22 20.46 -11.81
N THR A 160 -0.86 19.20 -12.09
CA THR A 160 -1.21 18.06 -11.23
C THR A 160 -0.10 17.74 -10.22
N ILE A 161 1.16 17.64 -10.66
CA ILE A 161 2.27 17.22 -9.78
C ILE A 161 3.04 18.39 -9.17
N GLY A 162 2.69 19.62 -9.56
CA GLY A 162 3.35 20.85 -9.11
C GLY A 162 4.58 21.21 -9.92
N GLU A 163 4.91 22.50 -9.88
CA GLU A 163 6.02 23.09 -10.63
C GLU A 163 7.37 22.49 -10.26
N PHE A 164 7.62 22.30 -8.97
CA PHE A 164 8.89 21.77 -8.47
C PHE A 164 9.22 20.41 -9.10
N MET A 165 8.31 19.44 -9.00
CA MET A 165 8.52 18.12 -9.57
C MET A 165 8.49 18.14 -11.09
N TYR A 166 7.57 18.89 -11.70
CA TYR A 166 7.50 18.97 -13.17
C TYR A 166 8.79 19.51 -13.80
N ASN A 167 9.34 20.60 -13.26
CA ASN A 167 10.60 21.16 -13.74
C ASN A 167 11.75 20.15 -13.63
N HIS A 168 11.81 19.43 -12.50
CA HIS A 168 12.80 18.36 -12.30
C HIS A 168 12.70 17.26 -13.36
N LEU A 169 11.48 16.83 -13.72
CA LEU A 169 11.28 15.82 -14.78
C LEU A 169 11.74 16.34 -16.15
N VAL A 170 11.40 17.58 -16.49
CA VAL A 170 11.74 18.18 -17.79
C VAL A 170 13.26 18.37 -17.92
N GLU A 171 13.91 18.97 -16.91
CA GLU A 171 15.35 19.22 -16.89
C GLU A 171 16.17 17.95 -17.10
N HIS A 172 15.74 16.85 -16.46
CA HIS A 172 16.42 15.57 -16.50
C HIS A 172 15.90 14.62 -17.60
N LYS A 173 15.02 15.10 -18.50
CA LYS A 173 14.43 14.31 -19.60
C LYS A 173 13.74 13.03 -19.11
N LEU A 174 13.12 13.09 -17.94
CA LEU A 174 12.32 12.00 -17.38
C LEU A 174 10.89 12.03 -17.96
N PRO A 175 10.12 10.93 -17.89
CA PRO A 175 8.76 10.89 -18.40
C PRO A 175 7.85 11.95 -17.76
N HIS A 176 7.25 12.80 -18.57
CA HIS A 176 6.33 13.88 -18.20
C HIS A 176 5.20 13.97 -19.24
N ASP A 177 4.10 14.66 -18.90
CA ASP A 177 2.89 14.80 -19.75
C ASP A 177 2.24 13.47 -20.19
N ILE A 178 2.45 12.41 -19.42
CA ILE A 178 1.85 11.10 -19.62
C ILE A 178 0.79 10.80 -18.56
N MET A 179 -0.11 9.87 -18.87
CA MET A 179 -1.04 9.31 -17.90
C MET A 179 -0.40 8.10 -17.21
N GLU A 180 -0.41 8.10 -15.89
CA GLU A 180 0.08 6.98 -15.07
C GLU A 180 -1.00 6.51 -14.10
N ARG A 181 -1.34 5.22 -14.11
CA ARG A 181 -2.23 4.60 -13.11
C ARG A 181 -1.43 4.27 -11.85
N LYS A 182 -1.66 4.98 -10.73
CA LYS A 182 -0.90 4.77 -9.48
C LYS A 182 -1.80 4.67 -8.25
N LEU A 183 -1.39 3.82 -7.30
CA LEU A 183 -2.00 3.70 -5.98
C LEU A 183 -1.59 4.92 -5.16
N THR A 184 -2.57 5.64 -4.62
CA THR A 184 -2.35 6.83 -3.79
C THR A 184 -3.35 7.01 -2.65
N ASN A 185 -2.98 7.87 -1.71
CA ASN A 185 -3.81 8.41 -0.66
C ASN A 185 -4.65 9.54 -1.23
N LEU A 186 -5.92 9.57 -0.85
CA LEU A 186 -6.94 10.49 -1.34
C LEU A 186 -7.86 10.88 -0.18
N PHE A 187 -8.54 12.01 -0.37
CA PHE A 187 -9.60 12.49 0.52
C PHE A 187 -11.00 12.20 -0.02
N ASP A 188 -11.09 11.69 -1.24
CA ASP A 188 -12.34 11.42 -1.92
C ASP A 188 -12.13 10.37 -3.00
N SER A 189 -13.21 10.03 -3.69
CA SER A 189 -13.17 9.07 -4.79
C SER A 189 -12.74 9.68 -6.12
N MET A 190 -12.29 10.95 -6.16
CA MET A 190 -11.92 11.72 -7.35
C MET A 190 -12.99 11.67 -8.45
N ASN A 191 -14.27 11.67 -8.02
CA ASN A 191 -15.46 11.47 -8.85
C ASN A 191 -15.48 10.11 -9.61
N GLN A 192 -14.63 9.16 -9.24
CA GLN A 192 -14.61 7.80 -9.76
C GLN A 192 -15.38 6.86 -8.83
N VAL A 193 -15.99 5.84 -9.42
CA VAL A 193 -16.68 4.78 -8.68
C VAL A 193 -15.65 3.77 -8.19
N MET A 194 -15.50 3.66 -6.88
CA MET A 194 -14.52 2.80 -6.22
C MET A 194 -15.23 1.73 -5.39
N SER A 195 -14.63 0.54 -5.27
CA SER A 195 -15.15 -0.51 -4.39
C SER A 195 -14.48 -0.49 -3.03
N PHE A 196 -15.20 -0.76 -1.95
CA PHE A 196 -14.64 -0.90 -0.59
C PHE A 196 -15.27 -2.11 0.09
N ASN A 197 -14.45 -2.90 0.81
CA ASN A 197 -15.02 -3.87 1.74
C ASN A 197 -15.64 -3.16 2.96
N ASN A 198 -16.50 -3.88 3.68
CA ASN A 198 -17.25 -3.32 4.82
C ASN A 198 -16.34 -2.74 5.92
N TYR A 199 -15.23 -3.40 6.28
CA TYR A 199 -14.36 -2.92 7.35
C TYR A 199 -13.67 -1.60 7.00
N TYR A 200 -13.17 -1.51 5.77
CA TYR A 200 -12.50 -0.31 5.32
C TYR A 200 -13.50 0.84 5.18
N LEU A 201 -14.68 0.59 4.59
CA LEU A 201 -15.72 1.60 4.48
C LEU A 201 -16.21 2.09 5.86
N TRP A 202 -16.47 1.19 6.80
CA TRP A 202 -16.90 1.57 8.14
C TRP A 202 -15.86 2.43 8.84
N LEU A 203 -14.57 2.10 8.75
CA LEU A 203 -13.51 2.95 9.29
C LEU A 203 -13.49 4.36 8.66
N LEU A 204 -13.69 4.46 7.34
CA LEU A 204 -13.76 5.76 6.67
C LEU A 204 -14.93 6.60 7.21
N ILE A 205 -16.11 5.99 7.36
CA ILE A 205 -17.31 6.67 7.87
C ILE A 205 -17.11 7.07 9.34
N ASP A 206 -16.78 6.10 10.19
CA ASP A 206 -16.86 6.22 11.64
C ASP A 206 -15.65 6.95 12.25
N SER A 207 -14.47 6.90 11.61
CA SER A 207 -13.24 7.51 12.13
C SER A 207 -12.67 8.63 11.26
N CYS A 208 -13.13 8.77 10.02
CA CYS A 208 -12.59 9.76 9.09
C CYS A 208 -13.65 10.73 8.55
N HIS A 209 -14.89 10.69 9.03
CA HIS A 209 -15.97 11.58 8.57
C HIS A 209 -16.25 11.49 7.07
N PHE A 210 -16.15 10.28 6.51
CA PHE A 210 -16.40 10.04 5.10
C PHE A 210 -17.91 10.06 4.78
N ILE A 211 -18.31 10.91 3.85
CA ILE A 211 -19.65 11.06 3.32
C ILE A 211 -19.78 10.25 2.03
N ILE A 212 -20.85 9.46 1.93
CA ILE A 212 -21.19 8.71 0.72
C ILE A 212 -22.06 9.59 -0.18
N ASP A 213 -21.54 9.94 -1.36
CA ASP A 213 -22.24 10.75 -2.36
C ASP A 213 -23.21 9.90 -3.18
N GLU A 214 -22.74 8.73 -3.61
CA GLU A 214 -23.46 7.86 -4.53
C GLU A 214 -23.13 6.40 -4.21
N ILE A 215 -24.15 5.56 -4.05
CA ILE A 215 -23.98 4.10 -3.97
C ILE A 215 -24.41 3.53 -5.32
N VAL A 216 -23.50 2.86 -6.03
CA VAL A 216 -23.81 2.19 -7.29
C VAL A 216 -24.38 0.81 -7.03
N SER A 217 -23.69 0.01 -6.20
CA SER A 217 -24.18 -1.32 -5.81
C SER A 217 -23.49 -1.85 -4.55
N ILE A 218 -24.07 -2.87 -3.93
CA ILE A 218 -23.45 -3.64 -2.85
C ILE A 218 -23.51 -5.13 -3.19
N ALA A 219 -22.36 -5.80 -3.21
CA ALA A 219 -22.27 -7.25 -3.29
C ALA A 219 -22.15 -7.84 -1.88
N THR A 220 -23.02 -8.79 -1.52
CA THR A 220 -23.04 -9.41 -0.18
C THR A 220 -22.44 -10.80 -0.20
N PHE A 221 -21.79 -11.19 0.89
CA PHE A 221 -21.07 -12.46 1.02
C PHE A 221 -21.36 -13.11 2.37
N THR A 222 -21.45 -14.45 2.37
CA THR A 222 -21.30 -15.21 3.61
C THR A 222 -19.87 -15.08 4.15
N LYS A 223 -19.66 -15.44 5.40
CA LYS A 223 -18.39 -15.17 6.09
C LYS A 223 -17.87 -16.33 6.92
N HIS A 224 -16.57 -16.33 7.18
CA HIS A 224 -15.92 -17.34 8.01
C HIS A 224 -14.57 -16.87 8.56
N THR A 225 -14.02 -17.67 9.49
CA THR A 225 -12.65 -17.53 10.04
C THR A 225 -11.79 -18.78 9.79
N LYS A 226 -12.19 -19.64 8.83
CA LYS A 226 -11.53 -20.94 8.55
C LYS A 226 -10.02 -20.90 8.22
N PHE A 227 -9.46 -19.74 7.91
CA PHE A 227 -8.01 -19.59 7.70
C PHE A 227 -7.21 -19.51 9.01
N ASN A 228 -7.88 -19.42 10.17
CA ASN A 228 -7.25 -19.25 11.47
C ASN A 228 -6.20 -20.32 11.79
N SER A 229 -6.55 -21.60 11.64
CA SER A 229 -5.65 -22.72 11.92
C SER A 229 -4.42 -22.67 11.02
N PHE A 230 -4.62 -22.46 9.72
CA PHE A 230 -3.54 -22.31 8.74
C PHE A 230 -2.59 -21.17 9.11
N VAL A 231 -3.11 -19.97 9.40
CA VAL A 231 -2.27 -18.81 9.73
C VAL A 231 -1.50 -19.07 11.03
N LYS A 232 -2.15 -19.58 12.07
CA LYS A 232 -1.50 -19.89 13.36
C LYS A 232 -0.42 -20.94 13.23
N GLU A 233 -0.68 -22.01 12.50
CA GLU A 233 0.26 -23.11 12.30
C GLU A 233 1.54 -22.60 11.61
N PHE A 234 1.42 -21.94 10.46
CA PHE A 234 2.59 -21.46 9.73
C PHE A 234 3.30 -20.29 10.43
N MET A 235 2.59 -19.46 11.18
CA MET A 235 3.21 -18.46 12.06
C MET A 235 4.03 -19.13 13.17
N SER A 236 3.49 -20.19 13.79
CA SER A 236 4.19 -20.96 14.83
C SER A 236 5.42 -21.69 14.26
N ILE A 237 5.30 -22.35 13.10
CA ILE A 237 6.41 -22.99 12.41
C ILE A 237 7.51 -21.96 12.10
N ARG A 238 7.12 -20.79 11.61
CA ARG A 238 8.08 -19.72 11.31
C ARG A 238 8.81 -19.22 12.56
N GLN A 239 8.11 -19.08 13.68
CA GLN A 239 8.73 -18.63 14.93
C GLN A 239 9.68 -19.70 15.48
N GLN A 240 9.23 -20.95 15.56
CA GLN A 240 10.07 -22.07 16.01
C GLN A 240 11.32 -22.22 15.14
N ALA A 241 11.17 -22.13 13.82
CA ALA A 241 12.29 -22.19 12.89
C ALA A 241 13.33 -21.07 13.13
N LYS A 242 12.88 -19.86 13.50
CA LYS A 242 13.80 -18.78 13.87
C LYS A 242 14.51 -19.06 15.18
N ASP A 243 13.77 -19.57 16.17
CA ASP A 243 14.30 -19.91 17.49
C ASP A 243 15.35 -21.05 17.37
N ASP A 244 15.15 -21.97 16.42
CA ASP A 244 16.07 -23.07 16.08
C ASP A 244 17.19 -22.66 15.09
N HIS A 245 17.29 -21.38 14.72
CA HIS A 245 18.24 -20.87 13.72
C HIS A 245 18.16 -21.57 12.35
N ASN A 246 16.97 -22.03 11.95
CA ASN A 246 16.69 -22.64 10.66
C ASN A 246 16.08 -21.62 9.69
N ASP A 247 16.95 -20.82 9.07
CA ASP A 247 16.55 -19.74 8.17
C ASP A 247 15.75 -20.24 6.95
N GLY A 248 16.10 -21.42 6.41
CA GLY A 248 15.43 -22.00 5.27
C GLY A 248 13.96 -22.33 5.55
N LEU A 249 13.68 -22.96 6.69
CA LEU A 249 12.31 -23.27 7.10
C LEU A 249 11.53 -22.00 7.47
N ALA A 250 12.18 -21.04 8.15
CA ALA A 250 11.57 -19.75 8.45
C ALA A 250 11.16 -18.98 7.18
N GLN A 251 11.99 -19.04 6.13
CA GLN A 251 11.70 -18.44 4.84
C GLN A 251 10.61 -19.20 4.08
N PHE A 252 10.63 -20.53 4.09
CA PHE A 252 9.57 -21.37 3.53
C PHE A 252 8.20 -21.03 4.15
N ALA A 253 8.10 -21.01 5.48
CA ALA A 253 6.86 -20.69 6.17
C ALA A 253 6.37 -19.26 5.87
N LYS A 254 7.30 -18.27 5.78
CA LYS A 254 6.97 -16.91 5.33
C LYS A 254 6.38 -16.90 3.91
N ILE A 255 6.98 -17.65 2.99
CA ILE A 255 6.51 -17.74 1.60
C ILE A 255 5.13 -18.38 1.54
N VAL A 256 4.90 -19.48 2.24
CA VAL A 256 3.58 -20.15 2.28
C VAL A 256 2.49 -19.20 2.77
N LEU A 257 2.73 -18.50 3.87
CA LEU A 257 1.80 -17.50 4.42
C LEU A 257 1.48 -16.40 3.39
N ASN A 258 2.51 -15.80 2.79
CA ASN A 258 2.33 -14.66 1.89
C ASN A 258 1.80 -15.07 0.50
N SER A 259 2.03 -16.31 0.08
CA SER A 259 1.63 -16.79 -1.26
C SER A 259 0.21 -17.34 -1.29
N ALA A 260 -0.36 -17.71 -0.13
CA ALA A 260 -1.70 -18.29 -0.03
C ALA A 260 -2.77 -17.43 -0.74
N PHE A 261 -2.91 -16.16 -0.34
CA PHE A 261 -3.86 -15.24 -0.99
C PHE A 261 -3.37 -14.75 -2.37
N GLY A 262 -2.05 -14.75 -2.61
CA GLY A 262 -1.48 -14.41 -3.92
C GLY A 262 -1.92 -15.39 -5.02
N GLY A 263 -2.03 -16.68 -4.67
CA GLY A 263 -2.65 -17.69 -5.51
C GLY A 263 -4.12 -17.40 -5.80
N ASP A 264 -4.87 -16.89 -4.82
CA ASP A 264 -6.27 -16.50 -5.01
C ASP A 264 -6.43 -15.30 -5.97
N ALA A 265 -5.43 -14.43 -6.00
CA ALA A 265 -5.38 -13.23 -6.84
C ALA A 265 -4.98 -13.49 -8.30
N LEU A 266 -4.61 -14.72 -8.69
CA LEU A 266 -4.12 -15.04 -10.02
C LEU A 266 -5.07 -14.52 -11.11
N ASN A 267 -4.49 -13.84 -12.12
CA ASN A 267 -5.25 -13.32 -13.25
C ASN A 267 -4.99 -14.15 -14.51
N SER A 268 -5.84 -15.15 -14.72
CA SER A 268 -5.80 -16.06 -15.88
C SER A 268 -6.08 -15.35 -17.21
N GLU A 269 -6.73 -14.19 -17.19
CA GLU A 269 -6.94 -13.32 -18.35
C GLU A 269 -5.61 -12.91 -18.99
N LYS A 270 -4.58 -12.66 -18.16
CA LYS A 270 -3.26 -12.17 -18.61
C LYS A 270 -2.29 -13.28 -18.98
N TYR A 271 -2.69 -14.55 -18.84
CA TYR A 271 -1.80 -15.65 -19.17
C TYR A 271 -1.63 -15.72 -20.69
N ALA A 272 -0.39 -15.81 -21.17
CA ALA A 272 -0.14 -16.07 -22.58
C ALA A 272 -0.68 -17.46 -22.97
N ASN A 273 -1.21 -17.60 -24.19
CA ASN A 273 -1.54 -18.90 -24.78
C ASN A 273 -0.50 -19.24 -25.83
N THR A 274 0.50 -20.03 -25.46
CA THR A 274 1.59 -20.41 -26.36
C THR A 274 1.43 -21.86 -26.76
N LYS A 275 1.28 -22.12 -28.06
CA LYS A 275 1.25 -23.46 -28.64
C LYS A 275 2.63 -23.79 -29.21
N LEU A 276 3.07 -25.02 -29.01
CA LEU A 276 4.25 -25.55 -29.69
C LEU A 276 3.81 -26.20 -30.99
N LEU A 277 4.21 -25.62 -32.12
CA LEU A 277 3.75 -26.02 -33.45
C LEU A 277 4.93 -26.35 -34.37
N SER A 278 4.69 -27.27 -35.31
CA SER A 278 5.62 -27.50 -36.42
C SER A 278 5.68 -26.30 -37.37
N SER A 279 6.67 -26.28 -38.28
CA SER A 279 6.77 -25.21 -39.29
C SER A 279 5.48 -25.08 -40.12
N GLU A 280 4.96 -26.19 -40.62
CA GLU A 280 3.71 -26.23 -41.39
C GLU A 280 2.50 -25.73 -40.59
N ARG A 281 2.37 -26.17 -39.33
CA ARG A 281 1.26 -25.75 -38.46
C ARG A 281 1.38 -24.28 -38.07
N THR A 282 2.60 -23.76 -37.95
CA THR A 282 2.87 -22.34 -37.68
C THR A 282 2.44 -21.47 -38.84
N PHE A 283 2.74 -21.87 -40.08
CA PHE A 283 2.26 -21.18 -41.27
C PHE A 283 0.74 -21.09 -41.33
N LEU A 284 0.04 -22.19 -41.01
CA LEU A 284 -1.43 -22.17 -40.91
C LEU A 284 -1.91 -21.22 -39.81
N GLN A 285 -1.25 -21.23 -38.65
CA GLN A 285 -1.62 -20.40 -37.52
C GLN A 285 -1.41 -18.91 -37.81
N HIS A 286 -0.39 -18.52 -38.60
CA HIS A 286 -0.15 -17.13 -39.04
C HIS A 286 -1.32 -16.53 -39.82
N MET A 287 -2.09 -17.37 -40.51
CA MET A 287 -3.27 -16.94 -41.27
C MET A 287 -4.54 -16.82 -40.42
N MET A 288 -4.50 -17.24 -39.15
CA MET A 288 -5.65 -17.18 -38.25
C MET A 288 -5.72 -15.83 -37.53
N SER A 289 -6.94 -15.31 -37.32
CA SER A 289 -7.18 -14.01 -36.68
C SER A 289 -6.63 -13.90 -35.26
N GLY A 290 -6.53 -15.02 -34.54
CA GLY A 290 -5.99 -15.06 -33.18
C GLY A 290 -4.46 -15.14 -33.12
N PHE A 291 -3.72 -15.00 -34.21
CA PHE A 291 -2.26 -14.99 -34.15
C PHE A 291 -1.73 -13.70 -33.55
N ILE A 292 -0.80 -13.80 -32.60
CA ILE A 292 -0.12 -12.64 -32.00
C ILE A 292 1.33 -12.58 -32.48
N ASN A 293 2.10 -13.64 -32.22
CA ASN A 293 3.51 -13.72 -32.61
C ASN A 293 3.98 -15.19 -32.61
N SER A 294 5.11 -15.49 -33.26
CA SER A 294 5.79 -16.78 -33.19
C SER A 294 7.28 -16.60 -32.96
N THR A 295 7.85 -17.43 -32.09
CA THR A 295 9.29 -17.54 -31.89
C THR A 295 9.75 -18.91 -32.39
N GLU A 296 10.67 -18.92 -33.36
CA GLU A 296 11.34 -20.14 -33.78
C GLU A 296 12.22 -20.67 -32.65
N LEU A 297 12.02 -21.95 -32.29
CA LEU A 297 12.85 -22.66 -31.32
C LEU A 297 13.87 -23.55 -32.03
N ASN A 298 13.49 -24.14 -33.16
CA ASN A 298 14.36 -24.81 -34.14
C ASN A 298 13.64 -24.95 -35.50
N ASP A 299 14.30 -25.56 -36.48
CA ASP A 299 13.85 -25.71 -37.87
C ASP A 299 12.39 -26.19 -38.03
N ASN A 300 11.88 -27.02 -37.12
CA ASN A 300 10.51 -27.56 -37.18
C ASN A 300 9.74 -27.42 -35.86
N LEU A 301 10.09 -26.46 -35.00
CA LEU A 301 9.40 -26.21 -33.74
C LEU A 301 9.36 -24.72 -33.43
N TYR A 302 8.15 -24.21 -33.25
CA TYR A 302 7.88 -22.81 -32.99
C TYR A 302 6.99 -22.68 -31.76
N ALA A 303 7.31 -21.71 -30.91
CA ALA A 303 6.42 -21.23 -29.87
C ALA A 303 5.53 -20.15 -30.46
N VAL A 304 4.28 -20.49 -30.74
CA VAL A 304 3.30 -19.60 -31.37
C VAL A 304 2.33 -19.10 -30.31
N GLN A 305 2.39 -17.79 -30.05
CA GLN A 305 1.47 -17.11 -29.17
C GLN A 305 0.18 -16.77 -29.93
N VAL A 306 -0.94 -17.18 -29.34
CA VAL A 306 -2.27 -16.92 -29.86
C VAL A 306 -3.11 -16.18 -28.83
N ASP A 307 -4.11 -15.47 -29.30
CA ASP A 307 -5.10 -14.81 -28.48
C ASP A 307 -6.00 -15.84 -27.77
N LYS A 308 -6.54 -15.45 -26.62
CA LYS A 308 -7.45 -16.28 -25.84
C LYS A 308 -8.87 -15.80 -26.02
N GLU A 309 -9.72 -16.66 -26.58
CA GLU A 309 -11.15 -16.36 -26.70
C GLU A 309 -11.86 -16.37 -25.34
N ASN A 310 -11.42 -17.20 -24.39
CA ASN A 310 -12.04 -17.36 -23.08
C ASN A 310 -11.00 -17.57 -21.98
N TYR A 311 -11.35 -17.19 -20.75
CA TYR A 311 -10.58 -17.47 -19.53
C TYR A 311 -11.52 -17.88 -18.39
N HIS A 312 -10.97 -18.51 -17.37
CA HIS A 312 -11.72 -18.96 -16.19
C HIS A 312 -11.05 -18.47 -14.90
N CYS A 313 -11.85 -18.09 -13.91
CA CYS A 313 -11.38 -17.81 -12.56
C CYS A 313 -11.77 -18.97 -11.63
N ASN A 314 -10.82 -19.89 -11.43
CA ASN A 314 -11.02 -21.05 -10.54
C ASN A 314 -10.52 -20.78 -9.10
N THR A 315 -10.21 -19.52 -8.79
CA THR A 315 -9.63 -19.10 -7.51
C THR A 315 -10.65 -18.38 -6.64
N CYS A 316 -10.35 -18.22 -5.35
CA CYS A 316 -11.23 -17.50 -4.42
C CYS A 316 -10.96 -15.99 -4.49
N LEU A 317 -11.22 -15.35 -5.63
CA LEU A 317 -10.89 -13.94 -5.89
C LEU A 317 -11.38 -12.96 -4.81
N GLN A 318 -12.55 -13.23 -4.24
CA GLN A 318 -13.14 -12.47 -3.15
C GLN A 318 -12.25 -12.46 -1.90
N VAL A 319 -11.56 -13.57 -1.61
CA VAL A 319 -10.59 -13.65 -0.50
C VAL A 319 -9.41 -12.72 -0.77
N ALA A 320 -8.83 -12.78 -1.97
CA ALA A 320 -7.73 -11.89 -2.36
C ALA A 320 -8.09 -10.41 -2.26
N TYR A 321 -9.27 -10.03 -2.75
CA TYR A 321 -9.77 -8.66 -2.63
C TYR A 321 -9.91 -8.24 -1.15
N PHE A 322 -10.59 -9.05 -0.33
CA PHE A 322 -10.80 -8.71 1.08
C PHE A 322 -9.50 -8.66 1.86
N VAL A 323 -8.51 -9.51 1.57
CA VAL A 323 -7.19 -9.45 2.20
C VAL A 323 -6.49 -8.13 1.89
N LEU A 324 -6.45 -7.72 0.62
CA LEU A 324 -5.79 -6.49 0.21
C LEU A 324 -6.48 -5.24 0.75
N ASP A 325 -7.82 -5.22 0.76
CA ASP A 325 -8.59 -4.06 1.22
C ASP A 325 -8.67 -4.02 2.76
N SER A 326 -8.72 -5.19 3.45
CA SER A 326 -8.63 -5.25 4.92
C SER A 326 -7.24 -4.91 5.45
N ALA A 327 -6.18 -5.13 4.67
CA ALA A 327 -4.84 -4.67 5.01
C ALA A 327 -4.76 -3.12 5.04
N LYS A 328 -5.47 -2.44 4.13
CA LYS A 328 -5.60 -0.97 4.14
C LYS A 328 -6.41 -0.49 5.35
N PHE A 329 -7.49 -1.20 5.68
CA PHE A 329 -8.22 -0.99 6.93
C PHE A 329 -7.29 -1.12 8.13
N TRP A 330 -6.49 -2.20 8.23
CA TRP A 330 -5.64 -2.44 9.38
C TRP A 330 -4.59 -1.34 9.59
N TYR A 331 -3.97 -0.86 8.50
CA TYR A 331 -3.11 0.33 8.54
C TYR A 331 -3.85 1.54 9.08
N SER A 332 -4.97 1.89 8.46
CA SER A 332 -5.71 3.11 8.79
C SER A 332 -6.27 3.03 10.20
N ASN A 333 -6.67 1.85 10.66
CA ASN A 333 -7.12 1.60 12.02
C ASN A 333 -6.00 1.84 13.03
N PHE A 334 -4.79 1.37 12.77
CA PHE A 334 -3.64 1.70 13.61
C PHE A 334 -3.38 3.22 13.66
N ILE A 335 -3.45 3.91 12.53
CA ILE A 335 -3.26 5.36 12.49
C ILE A 335 -4.34 6.09 13.30
N TYR A 336 -5.61 5.98 12.91
CA TYR A 336 -6.68 6.80 13.49
C TYR A 336 -7.14 6.33 14.86
N ASN A 337 -7.16 5.01 15.11
CA ASN A 337 -7.65 4.46 16.37
C ASN A 337 -6.57 4.20 17.42
N PHE A 338 -5.28 4.29 17.07
CA PHE A 338 -4.20 4.22 18.06
C PHE A 338 -3.27 5.43 18.02
N VAL A 339 -2.58 5.71 16.91
CA VAL A 339 -1.53 6.75 16.84
C VAL A 339 -2.06 8.13 17.23
N TYR A 340 -3.16 8.59 16.60
CA TYR A 340 -3.75 9.91 16.90
C TYR A 340 -4.21 10.06 18.36
N LYS A 341 -4.56 8.96 19.02
CA LYS A 341 -5.01 8.94 20.42
C LYS A 341 -3.83 8.85 21.39
N ALA A 342 -2.87 7.99 21.09
CA ALA A 342 -1.72 7.69 21.94
C ALA A 342 -0.64 8.78 21.91
N TYR A 343 -0.43 9.46 20.78
CA TYR A 343 0.74 10.31 20.58
C TYR A 343 0.42 11.78 20.31
N VAL A 344 1.44 12.61 20.53
CA VAL A 344 1.45 14.05 20.27
C VAL A 344 1.83 14.31 18.80
N MET A 345 0.83 14.47 17.93
CA MET A 345 1.04 14.52 16.48
C MET A 345 1.88 15.72 15.98
N ASN A 346 1.98 16.83 16.73
CA ASN A 346 2.85 17.95 16.33
C ASN A 346 4.34 17.71 16.64
N ARG A 347 4.69 16.59 17.30
CA ARG A 347 6.08 16.17 17.58
C ARG A 347 6.54 15.00 16.73
N MET A 348 5.74 14.57 15.76
CA MET A 348 6.09 13.50 14.83
C MET A 348 5.48 13.72 13.46
N HIS A 349 6.11 13.20 12.40
CA HIS A 349 5.51 13.18 11.08
C HIS A 349 5.84 11.90 10.33
N PHE A 350 5.01 11.57 9.34
CA PHE A 350 5.23 10.41 8.49
C PHE A 350 6.34 10.67 7.48
N ILE A 351 7.27 9.71 7.35
CA ILE A 351 8.32 9.78 6.34
C ILE A 351 7.90 8.99 5.11
N GLN A 352 7.65 7.70 5.29
CA GLN A 352 7.35 6.76 4.22
C GLN A 352 6.65 5.51 4.76
N TYR A 353 6.04 4.75 3.86
CA TYR A 353 5.57 3.42 4.16
C TYR A 353 5.60 2.52 2.93
N ASP A 354 5.80 1.23 3.14
CA ASP A 354 5.77 0.22 2.08
C ASP A 354 5.19 -1.10 2.60
N THR A 355 3.99 -1.41 2.13
CA THR A 355 3.23 -2.66 2.26
C THR A 355 2.99 -3.14 3.67
N ASP A 356 4.02 -3.41 4.44
CA ASP A 356 3.97 -3.82 5.83
C ASP A 356 4.89 -2.95 6.71
N SER A 357 5.62 -1.98 6.16
CA SER A 357 6.47 -1.07 6.93
C SER A 357 5.92 0.35 7.01
N LEU A 358 6.20 1.07 8.10
CA LEU A 358 5.79 2.46 8.33
C LEU A 358 6.87 3.21 9.10
N THR A 359 7.40 4.30 8.54
CA THR A 359 8.50 5.08 9.12
C THR A 359 8.05 6.47 9.57
N TRP A 360 8.46 6.84 10.77
CA TRP A 360 8.14 8.08 11.45
C TRP A 360 9.40 8.88 11.76
N ALA A 361 9.31 10.20 11.62
CA ALA A 361 10.21 11.15 12.26
C ALA A 361 9.67 11.51 13.65
N ILE A 362 10.53 11.58 14.66
CA ILE A 362 10.14 11.85 16.04
C ILE A 362 11.02 12.94 16.64
N SER A 363 10.39 13.95 17.23
CA SER A 363 11.02 14.93 18.12
C SER A 363 10.87 14.46 19.57
N GLY A 364 11.80 13.64 20.03
CA GLY A 364 11.85 13.06 21.38
C GLY A 364 12.68 13.89 22.35
N ASP A 365 13.25 13.24 23.35
CA ASP A 365 14.24 13.81 24.28
C ASP A 365 15.63 13.79 23.62
N SER A 366 16.22 14.95 23.43
CA SER A 366 17.55 15.12 22.83
C SER A 366 18.69 14.54 23.67
N ASN A 367 18.46 14.23 24.95
CA ASN A 367 19.46 13.64 25.84
C ASN A 367 19.48 12.11 25.79
N ARG A 368 18.53 11.50 25.06
CA ARG A 368 18.39 10.05 24.90
C ARG A 368 18.65 9.66 23.44
N GLY A 369 19.10 8.44 23.22
CA GLY A 369 19.28 7.92 21.87
C GLY A 369 17.94 7.51 21.22
N PRO A 370 18.00 7.00 19.98
CA PRO A 370 16.82 6.59 19.22
C PRO A 370 16.10 5.36 19.82
N GLU A 371 16.69 4.68 20.80
CA GLU A 371 16.06 3.60 21.58
C GLU A 371 14.88 4.06 22.43
N GLN A 372 14.69 5.38 22.61
CA GLN A 372 13.50 5.93 23.28
C GLN A 372 12.21 5.71 22.47
N LEU A 373 12.32 5.41 21.17
CA LEU A 373 11.18 5.18 20.28
C LEU A 373 10.11 6.28 20.43
N PHE A 374 8.87 5.90 20.73
CA PHE A 374 7.76 6.83 20.89
C PHE A 374 7.56 7.36 22.32
N GLU A 375 8.39 6.95 23.30
CA GLU A 375 8.14 7.24 24.72
C GLU A 375 7.99 8.73 25.02
N ALA A 376 8.86 9.57 24.46
CA ALA A 376 8.88 11.01 24.72
C ALA A 376 7.71 11.79 24.09
N VAL A 377 6.90 11.13 23.25
CA VAL A 377 5.78 11.72 22.50
C VAL A 377 4.44 11.06 22.82
N ILE A 378 4.36 10.25 23.89
CA ILE A 378 3.11 9.74 24.43
C ILE A 378 2.29 10.92 24.99
N LYS A 379 1.06 11.07 24.47
CA LYS A 379 0.09 12.10 24.87
C LYS A 379 -0.79 11.61 26.00
N ASP A 380 -1.34 10.41 25.86
CA ASP A 380 -2.26 9.80 26.81
C ASP A 380 -1.68 8.48 27.30
N GLN A 381 -1.02 8.54 28.45
CA GLN A 381 -0.37 7.39 29.07
C GLN A 381 -1.37 6.30 29.44
N GLN A 382 -2.58 6.67 29.91
CA GLN A 382 -3.60 5.70 30.30
C GLN A 382 -4.13 4.93 29.08
N PHE A 383 -4.40 5.65 27.98
CA PHE A 383 -4.79 5.03 26.72
C PHE A 383 -3.66 4.14 26.18
N TYR A 384 -2.43 4.65 26.14
CA TYR A 384 -1.28 3.90 25.67
C TYR A 384 -1.10 2.60 26.45
N ASP A 385 -1.05 2.65 27.78
CA ASP A 385 -0.87 1.45 28.61
C ASP A 385 -2.02 0.45 28.48
N ARG A 386 -3.25 0.92 28.22
CA ARG A 386 -4.39 0.04 27.99
C ARG A 386 -4.30 -0.74 26.67
N TYR A 387 -3.78 -0.12 25.62
CA TYR A 387 -3.86 -0.66 24.25
C TYR A 387 -2.52 -1.11 23.66
N LYS A 388 -1.38 -0.70 24.22
CA LYS A 388 -0.05 -0.99 23.66
C LYS A 388 0.18 -2.48 23.43
N ASP A 389 -0.27 -3.35 24.33
CA ASP A 389 -0.07 -4.82 24.22
C ASP A 389 -1.00 -5.46 23.19
N SER A 390 -2.02 -4.73 22.70
CA SER A 390 -2.87 -5.15 21.57
C SER A 390 -2.30 -4.71 20.21
N VAL A 391 -1.20 -3.95 20.22
CA VAL A 391 -0.64 -3.28 19.05
C VAL A 391 0.79 -3.70 18.84
N PHE A 392 1.62 -3.55 19.87
CA PHE A 392 3.02 -3.89 19.87
C PHE A 392 3.23 -5.25 20.50
N THR A 393 4.26 -5.94 20.02
CA THR A 393 4.77 -7.16 20.65
C THR A 393 6.28 -7.03 20.81
N ASP A 394 6.85 -7.80 21.72
CA ASP A 394 8.30 -7.80 21.92
C ASP A 394 9.02 -8.14 20.61
N ASN A 395 10.13 -7.44 20.34
CA ASN A 395 10.90 -7.51 19.09
C ASN A 395 11.35 -8.92 18.66
N ARG A 396 11.23 -9.94 19.52
CA ARG A 396 11.61 -11.33 19.23
C ARG A 396 10.47 -12.18 18.66
N LYS A 397 9.21 -11.76 18.79
CA LYS A 397 8.05 -12.58 18.43
C LYS A 397 7.24 -11.93 17.33
N LYS A 398 6.99 -12.67 16.24
CA LYS A 398 5.99 -12.24 15.24
C LYS A 398 4.62 -12.73 15.67
N GLN A 399 3.71 -11.81 15.94
CA GLN A 399 2.35 -12.09 16.38
C GLN A 399 1.33 -11.58 15.37
N ILE A 400 0.24 -12.33 15.19
CA ILE A 400 -0.87 -11.98 14.30
C ILE A 400 -1.49 -10.66 14.73
N LEU A 401 -1.73 -9.74 13.79
CA LEU A 401 -2.32 -8.41 14.03
C LEU A 401 -1.52 -7.55 15.04
N HIS A 402 -0.18 -7.71 15.08
CA HIS A 402 0.71 -6.87 15.88
C HIS A 402 1.77 -6.20 15.00
N LEU A 403 2.42 -5.19 15.54
CA LEU A 403 3.53 -4.46 14.97
C LEU A 403 4.78 -4.71 15.81
N GLY A 404 5.93 -4.74 15.17
CA GLY A 404 7.25 -4.73 15.81
C GLY A 404 8.06 -3.52 15.37
N VAL A 405 9.02 -3.11 16.19
CA VAL A 405 10.03 -2.14 15.75
C VAL A 405 11.03 -2.87 14.86
N GLU A 406 11.07 -2.51 13.58
CA GLU A 406 12.00 -3.10 12.63
C GLU A 406 13.35 -2.41 12.70
N LYS A 407 13.33 -1.07 12.67
CA LYS A 407 14.52 -0.22 12.67
C LYS A 407 14.25 1.06 13.42
N TYR A 408 15.30 1.63 13.98
CA TYR A 408 15.30 3.00 14.47
C TYR A 408 16.68 3.59 14.19
N GLY A 409 16.75 4.91 14.09
CA GLY A 409 17.93 5.57 13.57
C GLY A 409 17.89 7.06 13.72
N LEU A 410 18.89 7.74 13.20
CA LEU A 410 18.95 9.20 13.21
C LEU A 410 18.39 9.77 11.91
N ASN A 411 18.67 9.10 10.79
CA ASN A 411 18.53 9.67 9.46
C ASN A 411 17.68 8.78 8.55
N CYS A 412 16.82 9.42 7.76
CA CYS A 412 16.12 8.78 6.66
C CYS A 412 15.97 9.74 5.47
N ILE A 413 16.45 9.34 4.30
CA ILE A 413 16.22 10.06 3.04
C ILE A 413 15.39 9.15 2.15
N ALA A 414 14.15 9.56 1.86
CA ALA A 414 13.19 8.79 1.09
C ALA A 414 12.83 9.54 -0.18
N LEU A 415 13.45 9.19 -1.31
CA LEU A 415 13.30 9.97 -2.55
C LEU A 415 11.96 9.68 -3.22
N SER A 416 11.56 8.41 -3.23
CA SER A 416 10.32 7.92 -3.81
C SER A 416 10.01 6.49 -3.28
N PRO A 417 8.83 5.92 -3.56
CA PRO A 417 8.46 4.59 -3.11
C PRO A 417 9.50 3.52 -3.45
N LYS A 418 9.98 2.80 -2.42
CA LYS A 418 11.03 1.76 -2.54
C LYS A 418 12.38 2.28 -3.05
N ASN A 419 12.64 3.57 -2.79
CA ASN A 419 13.89 4.27 -3.05
C ASN A 419 14.20 5.18 -1.85
N TYR A 420 14.82 4.60 -0.83
CA TYR A 420 15.17 5.29 0.40
C TYR A 420 16.41 4.70 1.07
N ILE A 421 16.99 5.48 1.98
CA ILE A 421 18.06 5.05 2.88
C ILE A 421 17.62 5.34 4.32
N ILE A 422 17.84 4.39 5.21
CA ILE A 422 17.68 4.56 6.67
C ILE A 422 19.04 4.31 7.31
N ASN A 423 19.62 5.35 7.92
CA ASN A 423 21.02 5.39 8.30
C ASN A 423 21.94 4.95 7.14
N ASN A 424 22.43 3.70 7.17
CA ASN A 424 23.38 3.16 6.19
C ASN A 424 22.76 2.08 5.29
N GLU A 425 21.47 1.76 5.47
CA GLU A 425 20.82 0.69 4.73
C GLU A 425 19.99 1.25 3.57
N ILE A 426 20.40 0.89 2.36
CA ILE A 426 19.79 1.36 1.12
C ILE A 426 18.71 0.36 0.68
N VAL A 427 17.50 0.88 0.47
CA VAL A 427 16.40 0.15 -0.17
C VAL A 427 16.14 0.80 -1.52
N LEU A 428 16.62 0.15 -2.58
CA LEU A 428 16.51 0.64 -3.95
C LEU A 428 16.01 -0.45 -4.89
N LYS A 429 14.76 -0.32 -5.33
CA LYS A 429 14.15 -1.33 -6.21
C LYS A 429 14.75 -1.29 -7.61
N GLY A 430 15.13 -2.47 -8.10
CA GLY A 430 15.54 -2.68 -9.49
C GLY A 430 17.01 -2.42 -9.77
N VAL A 431 17.82 -2.27 -8.72
CA VAL A 431 19.28 -2.09 -8.76
C VAL A 431 19.95 -3.22 -7.97
N ILE A 432 21.04 -3.76 -8.49
CA ILE A 432 21.91 -4.71 -7.78
C ILE A 432 23.02 -3.89 -7.12
N LEU A 433 22.88 -3.61 -5.82
CA LEU A 433 23.79 -2.70 -5.09
C LEU A 433 25.25 -3.17 -5.11
N ASP A 434 25.50 -4.47 -5.01
CA ASP A 434 26.87 -5.03 -5.06
C ASP A 434 27.59 -4.74 -6.39
N GLN A 435 26.83 -4.56 -7.48
CA GLN A 435 27.37 -4.19 -8.79
C GLN A 435 27.51 -2.67 -8.97
N ASN A 436 26.95 -1.88 -8.05
CA ASN A 436 26.83 -0.43 -8.15
C ASN A 436 27.27 0.28 -6.85
N PRO A 437 28.54 0.12 -6.42
CA PRO A 437 29.06 0.68 -5.18
C PRO A 437 29.10 2.22 -5.15
N GLN A 438 28.95 2.88 -6.30
CA GLN A 438 28.81 4.33 -6.39
C GLN A 438 27.51 4.84 -5.74
N ILE A 439 26.49 3.98 -5.59
CA ILE A 439 25.22 4.32 -4.94
C ILE A 439 25.41 4.21 -3.43
N ASN A 440 25.39 5.37 -2.77
CA ASN A 440 25.63 5.53 -1.34
C ASN A 440 24.80 6.70 -0.78
N GLU A 441 24.89 6.98 0.52
CA GLU A 441 24.15 8.08 1.16
C GLU A 441 24.32 9.44 0.44
N GLN A 442 25.53 9.76 -0.02
CA GLN A 442 25.78 11.02 -0.73
C GLN A 442 25.00 11.10 -2.04
N THR A 443 24.77 9.99 -2.75
CA THR A 443 23.93 10.00 -3.96
C THR A 443 22.47 10.35 -3.65
N PHE A 444 21.95 9.98 -2.48
CA PHE A 444 20.62 10.37 -2.03
C PHE A 444 20.56 11.86 -1.66
N ILE A 445 21.56 12.35 -0.93
CA ILE A 445 21.71 13.76 -0.56
C ILE A 445 21.85 14.64 -1.79
N ASP A 446 22.71 14.26 -2.75
CA ASP A 446 22.92 15.00 -3.99
C ASP A 446 21.65 15.03 -4.84
N CYS A 447 20.86 13.96 -4.85
CA CYS A 447 19.56 13.96 -5.52
C CYS A 447 18.59 14.98 -4.91
N ILE A 448 18.55 15.14 -3.58
CA ILE A 448 17.73 16.15 -2.91
C ILE A 448 18.25 17.56 -3.16
N ASN A 449 19.55 17.79 -2.90
CA ASN A 449 20.13 19.13 -2.84
C ASN A 449 20.50 19.71 -4.21
N LYS A 450 20.88 18.85 -5.15
CA LYS A 450 21.39 19.24 -6.48
C LYS A 450 20.51 18.75 -7.62
N GLY A 451 19.45 17.98 -7.33
CA GLY A 451 18.60 17.38 -8.35
C GLY A 451 19.27 16.27 -9.16
N THR A 452 20.43 15.76 -8.74
CA THR A 452 21.20 14.83 -9.59
C THR A 452 20.47 13.52 -9.85
N VAL A 453 20.60 13.02 -11.08
CA VAL A 453 20.18 11.66 -11.46
C VAL A 453 21.41 10.75 -11.50
N THR A 454 21.36 9.66 -10.73
CA THR A 454 22.41 8.63 -10.71
C THR A 454 21.97 7.41 -11.52
N THR A 455 22.87 6.87 -12.33
CA THR A 455 22.64 5.66 -13.14
C THR A 455 23.26 4.42 -12.50
N ASP A 456 22.68 3.27 -12.80
CA ASP A 456 23.22 1.95 -12.47
C ASP A 456 23.45 1.10 -13.73
N VAL A 457 24.31 0.11 -13.58
CA VAL A 457 24.51 -0.96 -14.56
C VAL A 457 24.21 -2.28 -13.87
N ASN A 458 23.14 -2.95 -14.29
CA ASN A 458 22.85 -4.31 -13.85
C ASN A 458 23.29 -5.31 -14.89
N THR A 459 24.08 -6.27 -14.44
CA THR A 459 24.53 -7.41 -15.22
C THR A 459 23.72 -8.64 -14.80
N THR A 460 22.93 -9.18 -15.73
CA THR A 460 22.13 -10.39 -15.54
C THR A 460 22.44 -11.43 -16.62
N LEU A 461 22.28 -12.71 -16.30
CA LEU A 461 22.30 -13.77 -17.31
C LEU A 461 20.92 -13.90 -17.93
N ALA A 462 20.85 -13.96 -19.25
CA ALA A 462 19.64 -14.33 -19.97
C ALA A 462 19.94 -15.33 -21.06
N GLN A 463 18.99 -16.21 -21.33
CA GLN A 463 19.09 -17.17 -22.41
C GLN A 463 18.34 -16.67 -23.64
N HIS A 464 18.99 -16.69 -24.80
CA HIS A 464 18.37 -16.43 -26.09
C HIS A 464 18.80 -17.51 -27.08
N ARG A 465 17.82 -18.20 -27.69
CA ARG A 465 18.04 -19.29 -28.67
C ARG A 465 19.01 -20.37 -28.17
N GLY A 466 18.80 -20.85 -26.95
CA GLY A 466 19.67 -21.88 -26.36
C GLY A 466 21.02 -21.36 -25.84
N VAL A 467 21.44 -20.14 -26.20
CA VAL A 467 22.71 -19.54 -25.77
C VAL A 467 22.48 -18.70 -24.53
N MET A 468 23.23 -18.97 -23.47
CA MET A 468 23.26 -18.13 -22.28
C MET A 468 24.21 -16.95 -22.52
N SER A 469 23.67 -15.74 -22.46
CA SER A 469 24.39 -14.49 -22.67
C SER A 469 24.35 -13.62 -21.42
N ARG A 470 25.41 -12.84 -21.22
CA ARG A 470 25.44 -11.78 -20.23
C ARG A 470 24.80 -10.52 -20.83
N LEU A 471 23.74 -10.03 -20.21
CA LEU A 471 23.10 -8.76 -20.56
C LEU A 471 23.49 -7.71 -19.54
N GLN A 472 23.98 -6.57 -20.03
CA GLN A 472 24.19 -5.37 -19.23
C GLN A 472 23.10 -4.37 -19.58
N MET A 473 22.38 -3.90 -18.57
CA MET A 473 21.33 -2.91 -18.71
C MET A 473 21.71 -1.66 -17.93
N ASN A 474 21.85 -0.55 -18.64
CA ASN A 474 22.01 0.77 -18.02
C ASN A 474 20.63 1.32 -17.69
N ARG A 475 20.44 1.80 -16.46
CA ARG A 475 19.17 2.35 -15.99
C ARG A 475 19.42 3.61 -15.15
N ASN A 476 18.37 4.41 -15.00
CA ASN A 476 18.37 5.49 -14.01
C ASN A 476 17.99 4.88 -12.66
N ALA A 477 18.94 4.82 -11.73
CA ALA A 477 18.79 4.23 -10.41
C ALA A 477 18.06 5.19 -9.47
N ILE A 478 18.66 6.36 -9.27
CA ILE A 478 18.18 7.40 -8.37
C ILE A 478 17.81 8.60 -9.23
N THR A 479 16.51 8.83 -9.37
CA THR A 479 16.00 9.96 -10.17
C THR A 479 15.39 11.07 -9.34
N GLY A 480 15.02 10.80 -8.08
CA GLY A 480 14.22 11.74 -7.28
C GLY A 480 12.77 11.93 -7.78
N SER A 481 12.35 11.24 -8.84
CA SER A 481 11.01 11.39 -9.41
C SER A 481 9.94 10.85 -8.46
N MET A 482 8.97 11.71 -8.12
CA MET A 482 7.82 11.36 -7.29
C MET A 482 6.56 12.04 -7.83
N THR A 483 5.81 11.34 -8.68
CA THR A 483 4.57 11.84 -9.32
C THR A 483 3.30 11.31 -8.65
N LYS A 484 3.46 10.72 -7.47
CA LYS A 484 2.40 10.04 -6.72
C LYS A 484 1.67 10.97 -5.74
N MET A 485 2.18 12.18 -5.57
CA MET A 485 1.78 13.25 -4.64
C MET A 485 2.38 14.56 -5.17
N ILE A 486 1.97 15.69 -4.60
CA ILE A 486 2.60 17.00 -4.84
C ILE A 486 3.83 17.11 -3.96
N VAL A 487 4.99 17.44 -4.55
CA VAL A 487 6.25 17.62 -3.81
C VAL A 487 6.59 19.10 -3.73
N LEU A 488 6.80 19.61 -2.52
CA LEU A 488 7.17 21.00 -2.26
C LEU A 488 8.68 21.15 -2.06
N GLN A 489 9.17 22.40 -2.11
CA GLN A 489 10.60 22.72 -1.98
C GLN A 489 11.19 22.31 -0.62
N ASN A 490 10.41 22.32 0.46
CA ASN A 490 10.81 21.79 1.77
C ASN A 490 10.82 20.25 1.84
N GLN A 491 10.67 19.55 0.71
CA GLN A 491 10.68 18.09 0.60
C GLN A 491 9.48 17.36 1.22
N SER A 492 8.47 18.09 1.68
CA SER A 492 7.17 17.50 2.03
C SER A 492 6.43 17.02 0.78
N CYS A 493 5.69 15.92 0.93
CA CYS A 493 4.88 15.31 -0.12
C CYS A 493 3.41 15.26 0.34
N LEU A 494 2.53 15.95 -0.38
CA LEU A 494 1.13 16.09 0.00
C LEU A 494 0.22 15.28 -0.92
N PRO A 495 -0.80 14.58 -0.38
CA PRO A 495 -1.81 13.91 -1.19
C PRO A 495 -2.57 14.90 -2.07
N PHE A 496 -3.08 14.43 -3.21
CA PHE A 496 -3.94 15.24 -4.06
C PHE A 496 -5.29 15.48 -3.36
N ILE A 497 -5.80 16.70 -3.44
CA ILE A 497 -7.15 17.07 -3.02
C ILE A 497 -7.95 17.42 -4.27
N SER A 498 -9.15 16.86 -4.40
CA SER A 498 -10.00 17.13 -5.55
C SER A 498 -10.31 18.63 -5.68
N ASN A 499 -10.30 19.11 -6.92
CA ASN A 499 -10.49 20.52 -7.28
C ASN A 499 -9.47 21.51 -6.70
N ILE A 500 -8.36 21.03 -6.13
CA ILE A 500 -7.24 21.87 -5.69
C ILE A 500 -6.05 21.62 -6.60
N ARG A 501 -5.60 22.68 -7.28
CA ARG A 501 -4.42 22.65 -8.15
C ARG A 501 -3.13 22.68 -7.34
N ALA A 502 -2.03 22.21 -7.92
CA ALA A 502 -0.76 22.17 -7.22
C ALA A 502 -0.12 23.55 -6.92
N ASP A 503 -0.57 24.63 -7.57
CA ASP A 503 -0.03 25.99 -7.37
C ASP A 503 -0.60 26.72 -6.14
N ILE A 504 -1.61 26.14 -5.50
CA ILE A 504 -2.19 26.63 -4.24
C ILE A 504 -1.81 25.74 -3.04
N TYR A 505 -0.67 25.04 -3.18
CA TYR A 505 0.05 24.39 -2.09
C TYR A 505 1.25 25.27 -1.72
N PHE A 506 1.30 25.71 -0.47
CA PHE A 506 2.26 26.69 0.00
C PHE A 506 3.12 26.14 1.13
N ILE A 507 4.30 26.70 1.29
CA ILE A 507 5.13 26.50 2.48
C ILE A 507 4.92 27.72 3.36
N LYS A 508 4.55 27.49 4.62
CA LYS A 508 4.40 28.53 5.63
C LYS A 508 5.53 28.36 6.63
N GLN A 509 6.41 29.36 6.67
CA GLN A 509 7.56 29.42 7.57
C GLN A 509 7.15 29.87 8.97
#